data_AF-A0A9D8LI49-F1
#
_entry.id   AF-A0A9D8LI49-F1
#
_cell.length_a   1.000
_cell.length_b   1.000
_cell.length_c   1.000
_cell.angle_alpha   90.00
_cell.angle_beta   90.00
_cell.angle_gamma   90.00
#
_symmetry.space_group_name_H-M   'P 1'
#
loop_
_entity.id
_entity.type
_entity.pdbx_description
1 polymer ?
#
loop_
_entity_poly.entity_id
_entity_poly.type
_entity_poly.pdbx_seq_one_letter_code
_entity_poly.pdbx_strand_id
1 'polypeptide(L)'
;LSAETISGASVHLELLLLPLRYRGRTHARVLGALSPAVTPEWLGLDTLDTMRMISLRMIWPGTPSPRQIETPASDKRPKLLLLPGGRA
;
A
#
# COMPACT_ATOMS: atom_id res chain seq x y z
N LEU A 1 3.28 -8.47 -3.64
CA LEU A 1 3.46 -8.92 -5.04
C LEU A 1 4.46 -8.00 -5.72
N SER A 2 5.21 -8.49 -6.71
CA SER A 2 5.97 -7.65 -7.65
C SER A 2 5.45 -7.90 -9.06
N ALA A 3 5.38 -6.87 -9.87
CA ALA A 3 4.97 -6.97 -11.26
C ALA A 3 5.88 -6.12 -12.15
N GLU A 4 6.00 -6.52 -13.41
CA GLU A 4 6.76 -5.84 -14.45
C GLU A 4 5.85 -5.61 -15.67
N THR A 5 5.97 -4.45 -16.31
CA THR A 5 5.24 -4.13 -17.53
C THR A 5 5.96 -4.63 -18.78
N ILE A 6 5.26 -4.61 -19.91
CA ILE A 6 5.84 -4.96 -21.22
C ILE A 6 7.03 -4.05 -21.57
N SER A 7 7.02 -2.78 -21.13
CA SER A 7 8.12 -1.83 -21.33
C SER A 7 9.27 -1.97 -20.32
N GLY A 8 9.17 -2.90 -19.36
CA GLY A 8 10.20 -3.17 -18.34
C GLY A 8 10.07 -2.33 -17.06
N ALA A 9 8.96 -1.61 -16.86
CA ALA A 9 8.73 -0.85 -15.64
C ALA A 9 8.25 -1.78 -14.51
N SER A 10 8.80 -1.61 -13.29
CA SER A 10 8.46 -2.44 -12.14
C SER A 10 7.52 -1.76 -11.14
N VAL A 11 6.65 -2.53 -10.47
CA VAL A 11 5.80 -2.05 -9.36
C VAL A 11 5.66 -3.10 -8.26
N HIS A 12 5.59 -2.63 -7.02
CA HIS A 12 5.18 -3.44 -5.87
C HIS A 12 3.70 -3.25 -5.59
N LEU A 13 2.97 -4.35 -5.45
CA LEU A 13 1.54 -4.37 -5.20
C LEU A 13 1.22 -5.13 -3.91
N GLU A 14 0.21 -4.69 -3.20
CA GLU A 14 -0.35 -5.36 -2.03
C GLU A 14 -1.73 -5.92 -2.36
N LEU A 15 -1.98 -7.18 -1.99
CA LEU A 15 -3.22 -7.89 -2.23
C LEU A 15 -3.82 -8.31 -0.88
N LEU A 16 -5.05 -7.89 -0.63
CA LEU A 16 -5.87 -8.35 0.48
C LEU A 16 -6.99 -9.24 -0.04
N LEU A 17 -7.19 -10.39 0.63
CA LEU A 17 -8.25 -11.34 0.35
C LEU A 17 -8.98 -11.67 1.66
N LEU A 18 -10.27 -11.29 1.74
CA LEU A 18 -11.11 -11.54 2.91
C LEU A 18 -12.19 -12.57 2.58
N PRO A 19 -12.31 -13.65 3.38
CA PRO A 19 -13.36 -14.63 3.16
C PRO A 19 -14.74 -14.02 3.45
N LEU A 20 -15.68 -14.21 2.53
CA LEU A 20 -17.08 -13.79 2.72
C LEU A 20 -17.91 -14.97 3.21
N ARG A 21 -18.69 -14.73 4.27
CA ARG A 21 -19.72 -15.68 4.74
C ARG A 21 -21.09 -15.17 4.29
N TYR A 22 -21.84 -15.99 3.56
CA TYR A 22 -23.20 -15.66 3.15
C TYR A 22 -24.19 -16.65 3.77
N ARG A 23 -25.08 -16.15 4.64
CA ARG A 23 -26.16 -16.92 5.28
C ARG A 23 -25.72 -18.24 5.92
N GLY A 24 -24.56 -18.25 6.59
CA GLY A 24 -24.05 -19.43 7.29
C GLY A 24 -23.58 -20.58 6.38
N ARG A 25 -23.67 -20.43 5.05
CA ARG A 25 -23.09 -21.37 4.10
C ARG A 25 -21.71 -20.87 3.66
N THR A 26 -20.71 -21.73 3.78
CA THR A 26 -19.38 -21.48 3.26
C THR A 26 -19.42 -21.66 1.75
N HIS A 27 -19.72 -20.60 1.01
CA HIS A 27 -19.37 -20.54 -0.40
C HIS A 27 -17.94 -19.97 -0.46
N ALA A 28 -17.09 -20.50 -1.33
CA ALA A 28 -15.71 -20.03 -1.51
C ALA A 28 -15.68 -18.65 -2.21
N ARG A 29 -16.31 -17.65 -1.59
CA ARG A 29 -16.32 -16.26 -2.05
C ARG A 29 -15.31 -15.47 -1.23
N VAL A 30 -14.57 -14.62 -1.93
CA VAL A 30 -13.55 -13.78 -1.34
C VAL A 30 -13.82 -12.35 -1.81
N LEU A 31 -13.71 -11.40 -0.90
CA LEU A 31 -13.61 -9.98 -1.23
C LEU A 31 -12.12 -9.64 -1.36
N GLY A 32 -11.74 -9.15 -2.54
CA GLY A 32 -10.36 -8.80 -2.84
C GLY A 32 -10.15 -7.29 -2.94
N ALA A 33 -8.96 -6.82 -2.58
CA ALA A 33 -8.46 -5.49 -2.91
C ALA A 33 -6.99 -5.62 -3.35
N LEU A 34 -6.62 -4.91 -4.42
CA LEU A 34 -5.26 -4.85 -4.94
C LEU A 34 -4.87 -3.38 -5.08
N SER A 35 -3.74 -2.99 -4.52
CA SER A 35 -3.23 -1.62 -4.63
C SER A 35 -1.73 -1.59 -4.87
N PRO A 36 -1.20 -0.61 -5.61
CA PRO A 36 0.23 -0.35 -5.63
C PRO A 36 0.69 0.22 -4.29
N ALA A 37 1.92 -0.11 -3.89
CA ALA A 37 2.55 0.47 -2.69
C ALA A 37 2.90 1.96 -2.90
N VAL A 38 3.24 2.34 -4.14
CA VAL A 38 3.44 3.70 -4.60
C VAL A 38 2.79 3.82 -5.98
N THR A 39 1.96 4.84 -6.20
CA THR A 39 1.29 5.05 -7.50
C THR A 39 2.33 5.32 -8.59
N PRO A 40 2.49 4.41 -9.58
CA PRO A 40 3.41 4.66 -10.68
C PRO A 40 2.79 5.63 -11.68
N GLU A 41 3.63 6.42 -12.34
CA GLU A 41 3.20 7.39 -13.35
C GLU A 41 2.57 6.74 -14.59
N TRP A 42 2.96 5.50 -14.91
CA TRP A 42 2.46 4.73 -16.03
C TRP A 42 1.15 4.00 -15.73
N LEU A 43 0.57 4.14 -14.52
CA LEU A 43 -0.66 3.43 -14.16
C LEU A 43 -1.80 3.79 -15.13
N GLY A 44 -2.34 2.79 -15.83
CA GLY A 44 -3.38 2.99 -16.85
C GLY A 44 -2.84 3.36 -18.24
N LEU A 45 -1.51 3.51 -18.39
CA LEU A 45 -0.83 3.79 -19.65
C LEU A 45 -0.05 2.57 -20.19
N ASP A 46 0.37 1.66 -19.31
CA ASP A 46 1.10 0.45 -19.69
C ASP A 46 0.44 -0.82 -19.10
N THR A 47 0.76 -1.97 -19.68
CA THR A 47 0.21 -3.28 -19.33
C THR A 47 1.25 -4.11 -18.57
N LEU A 48 0.81 -4.76 -17.49
CA LEU A 48 1.63 -5.73 -16.76
C LEU A 48 1.87 -6.97 -17.63
N ASP A 49 3.13 -7.37 -17.78
CA ASP A 49 3.55 -8.59 -18.48
C ASP A 49 3.67 -9.77 -17.51
N THR A 50 4.32 -9.55 -16.36
CA THR A 50 4.53 -10.58 -15.35
C THR A 50 4.13 -10.11 -13.96
N MET A 51 3.67 -11.05 -13.13
CA MET A 51 3.40 -10.80 -11.71
C MET A 51 3.82 -12.01 -10.86
N ARG A 52 4.51 -11.74 -9.75
CA ARG A 52 5.01 -12.73 -8.82
C ARG A 52 4.56 -12.46 -7.39
N MET A 53 4.17 -13.51 -6.68
CA MET A 53 3.97 -13.44 -5.24
C MET A 53 5.32 -13.52 -4.52
N ILE A 54 5.68 -12.42 -3.86
CA ILE A 54 6.94 -12.26 -3.11
C ILE A 54 6.79 -12.59 -1.62
N SER A 55 5.57 -12.45 -1.09
CA SER A 55 5.23 -12.75 0.30
C SER A 55 3.74 -13.07 0.40
N LEU A 56 3.39 -13.88 1.41
CA LEU A 56 2.02 -14.21 1.76
C LEU A 56 1.90 -14.21 3.28
N ARG A 57 0.84 -13.58 3.80
CA ARG A 57 0.56 -13.55 5.23
C ARG A 57 -0.90 -13.87 5.49
N MET A 58 -1.15 -14.79 6.42
CA MET A 58 -2.48 -15.05 6.95
C MET A 58 -2.77 -14.09 8.10
N ILE A 59 -3.88 -13.36 8.01
CA ILE A 59 -4.35 -12.46 9.07
C ILE A 59 -5.49 -13.16 9.80
N TRP A 60 -5.25 -13.55 11.05
CA TRP A 60 -6.28 -14.13 11.92
C TRP A 60 -6.88 -13.05 12.81
N PRO A 61 -8.21 -13.07 13.05
CA PRO A 61 -8.82 -12.16 14.01
C PRO A 61 -8.23 -12.42 15.41
N GLY A 62 -7.74 -11.36 16.05
CA GLY A 62 -7.20 -11.39 17.42
C GLY A 62 -5.67 -11.51 17.53
N THR A 63 -4.94 -11.69 16.42
CA THR A 63 -3.46 -11.61 16.46
C THR A 63 -3.02 -10.17 16.27
N PRO A 64 -2.28 -9.55 17.21
CA PRO A 64 -1.74 -8.22 16.99
C PRO A 64 -0.79 -8.27 15.78
N SER A 65 -1.05 -7.43 14.78
CA SER A 65 -0.09 -7.30 13.69
C SER A 65 1.21 -6.67 14.21
N PRO A 66 2.39 -7.16 13.80
CA PRO A 66 3.60 -6.37 13.93
C PRO A 66 3.30 -5.00 13.30
N ARG A 67 3.39 -3.95 14.12
CA ARG A 67 3.24 -2.59 13.65
C ARG A 67 4.37 -2.37 12.65
N GLN A 68 4.05 -2.14 11.38
CA GLN A 68 5.02 -1.56 10.46
C GLN A 68 5.48 -0.28 11.14
N ILE A 69 6.76 -0.24 11.52
CA ILE A 69 7.36 0.99 12.01
C ILE A 69 7.40 1.86 10.76
N GLU A 70 6.36 2.66 10.55
CA GLU A 70 6.44 3.78 9.64
C GLU A 70 7.64 4.59 10.13
N THR A 71 8.70 4.65 9.31
CA THR A 71 9.77 5.61 9.54
C THR A 71 9.07 6.94 9.66
N PRO A 72 9.07 7.61 10.84
CA PRO A 72 8.35 8.86 10.97
C PRO A 72 8.88 9.78 9.88
N ALA A 73 8.00 10.20 8.97
CA ALA A 73 8.31 11.27 8.04
C ALA A 73 8.87 12.38 8.92
N SER A 74 10.15 12.73 8.72
CA SER A 74 10.83 13.73 9.52
C SER A 74 9.92 14.95 9.57
N ASP A 75 9.39 15.25 10.76
CA ASP A 75 8.41 16.31 11.01
C ASP A 75 9.15 17.66 10.87
N LYS A 76 9.61 17.97 9.65
CA LYS A 76 10.07 19.29 9.24
C LYS A 76 8.84 20.16 9.01
N ARG A 77 7.98 20.27 10.04
CA ARG A 77 6.99 21.34 10.06
C ARG A 77 7.77 22.65 9.97
N PRO A 78 7.53 23.48 8.94
CA PRO A 78 8.21 24.75 8.86
C PRO A 78 7.84 25.57 10.10
N LYS A 79 8.83 25.92 10.91
CA LYS A 79 8.63 26.82 12.05
C LYS A 79 8.52 28.24 11.53
N LEU A 80 7.41 28.91 11.84
CA LEU A 80 7.26 30.34 11.59
C LEU A 80 8.26 31.08 12.47
N LEU A 81 9.32 31.62 11.86
CA LEU A 81 10.32 32.42 12.54
C LEU A 81 9.93 33.90 12.44
N LEU A 82 9.46 34.48 13.54
CA LEU A 82 9.24 35.92 13.64
C LEU A 82 10.57 36.60 13.99
N LEU A 83 11.19 37.26 13.02
CA LEU A 83 12.38 38.07 13.27
C LEU A 83 11.95 39.43 13.83
N PRO A 84 12.52 39.90 14.96
CA PRO A 84 12.26 41.25 15.42
C PRO A 84 12.94 42.23 14.46
N GLY A 85 12.15 42.84 13.57
CA GLY A 85 12.65 43.81 12.61
C GLY A 85 11.61 44.88 12.30
N GLY A 86 11.82 46.09 12.82
CA GLY A 86 11.03 47.28 12.50
C GLY A 86 11.48 48.47 13.34
N ARG A 87 12.02 49.49 12.67
CA ARG A 87 12.71 50.68 13.22
C ARG A 87 11.81 51.57 14.08
N ALA A 88 12.41 52.19 15.10
CA ALA A 88 11.88 53.38 15.78
C ALA A 88 11.96 54.61 14.86
#